data_AF-A0A938MXN6-F1
#
_entry.id   AF-A0A938MXN6-F1
#
_cell.length_a   1.000
_cell.length_b   1.000
_cell.length_c   1.000
_cell.angle_alpha   90.00
_cell.angle_beta   90.00
_cell.angle_gamma   90.00
#
_symmetry.space_group_name_H-M   'P 1'
#
loop_
_entity.id
_entity.type
_entity.pdbx_description
1 polymer ?
#
loop_
_entity_poly.entity_id
_entity_poly.type
_entity_poly.pdbx_seq_one_letter_code
_entity_poly.pdbx_strand_id
1 'polypeptide(L)'
;MVHIRGRQERLPAWRWRWRSLFLAGFMWGAGQVASAQPTRVVRPEDFERSTTPLVPENRAEPARLPERKIDMYDDQTVLVQSLVGVRFISSPSDVLKEALASGITIKDIPFLDNEEFRKVIEPYLGKPTTMRAIGRMVRDTIRFFQSKDRPVVDVFVPEQEITQGVVQLMVVEARVGEVRVEGFKWFSEEQIRQAIRLQPGDAIQAGDLLGDIDYINRNPFRFVRPVLQPGKEFGTTDVILEGKDRFPMRFYAGYEDTGSRTTGLERYFAGFNLGNVFNRGHEVGYQYTTNRDFSHFGIHSAYWRIPLANRDTLAFFGNYADYDSSFGSSKLGSINWMAHARYITQLPNVNNLRHGLEFGMDFRRADNNLQTGGSTVYDDYIDVAQFAFQYGGRSRDAMGDTSFVCNVYWSPCSNLLTEHQDREHYEMARTGSQPEYVYGHVSVERLWVLPKNWSLFNRVTGQVSDERLPPTEQLGLGGYNTVRGFDEREVNSDQGLMATVELRTPEIDLGIEDKAKNLPSFLQFIAFFDYGYARNRGSSAYEIKTEDMLSVGAGVRIRISDNVTVRFDYGHKLEDVAGSKSGDGRVHLFVLVSY
;
A
#
# COMPACT_ATOMS: atom_id res chain seq x y z
N MET A 1 5.88 -57.87 -65.14
CA MET A 1 7.14 -57.20 -64.78
C MET A 1 7.13 -55.81 -65.45
N VAL A 2 6.60 -54.79 -64.76
CA VAL A 2 6.70 -53.37 -65.16
C VAL A 2 6.77 -52.56 -63.87
N HIS A 3 7.86 -51.80 -63.73
CA HIS A 3 8.22 -50.98 -62.58
C HIS A 3 7.77 -49.53 -62.88
N ILE A 4 6.90 -48.94 -62.06
CA ILE A 4 6.51 -47.52 -62.20
C ILE A 4 7.03 -46.77 -60.97
N ARG A 5 8.04 -45.92 -61.20
CA ARG A 5 8.57 -44.96 -60.22
C ARG A 5 7.58 -43.81 -60.00
N GLY A 6 7.13 -43.64 -58.76
CA GLY A 6 6.41 -42.43 -58.32
C GLY A 6 7.36 -41.25 -58.09
N ARG A 7 7.10 -40.14 -58.78
CA ARG A 7 7.78 -38.85 -58.65
C ARG A 7 7.33 -38.19 -57.34
N GLN A 8 8.23 -37.96 -56.38
CA GLN A 8 7.97 -37.02 -55.28
C GLN A 8 8.13 -35.59 -55.80
N GLU A 9 7.03 -34.84 -55.87
CA GLU A 9 7.07 -33.39 -56.07
C GLU A 9 7.55 -32.71 -54.78
N ARG A 10 8.77 -32.18 -54.80
CA ARG A 10 9.26 -31.25 -53.78
C ARG A 10 8.60 -29.89 -53.99
N LEU A 11 7.68 -29.51 -53.11
CA LEU A 11 7.16 -28.15 -53.05
C LEU A 11 8.29 -27.17 -52.64
N PRO A 12 8.37 -25.97 -53.24
CA PRO A 12 9.49 -25.06 -53.04
C PRO A 12 9.48 -24.37 -51.66
N ALA A 13 10.66 -24.29 -51.04
CA ALA A 13 10.92 -23.83 -49.67
C ALA A 13 10.42 -22.40 -49.33
N TRP A 14 10.14 -21.57 -50.34
CA TRP A 14 9.62 -20.21 -50.11
C TRP A 14 8.17 -20.20 -49.59
N ARG A 15 7.34 -21.20 -49.93
CA ARG A 15 5.94 -21.26 -49.44
C ARG A 15 5.84 -21.61 -47.94
N TRP A 16 6.86 -22.23 -47.36
CA TRP A 16 6.94 -22.47 -45.92
C TRP A 16 7.28 -21.20 -45.14
N ARG A 17 8.20 -20.36 -45.64
CA ARG A 17 8.56 -19.08 -44.99
C ARG A 17 7.37 -18.12 -44.84
N TRP A 18 6.45 -18.04 -45.81
CA TRP A 18 5.30 -17.13 -45.70
C TRP A 18 4.21 -17.63 -44.73
N ARG A 19 4.03 -18.95 -44.58
CA ARG A 19 3.09 -19.52 -43.60
C ARG A 19 3.63 -19.44 -42.18
N SER A 20 4.91 -19.68 -41.95
CA SER A 20 5.52 -19.49 -40.62
C SER A 20 5.58 -18.02 -40.20
N LEU A 21 5.76 -17.08 -41.13
CA LEU A 21 5.73 -15.64 -40.85
C LEU A 21 4.33 -15.10 -40.51
N PHE A 22 3.26 -15.61 -41.14
CA PHE A 22 1.88 -15.24 -40.77
C PHE A 22 1.45 -15.83 -39.42
N LEU A 23 1.90 -17.05 -39.09
CA LEU A 23 1.72 -17.62 -37.76
C LEU A 23 2.51 -16.86 -36.70
N ALA A 24 3.75 -16.42 -36.98
CA ALA A 24 4.57 -15.66 -36.04
C ALA A 24 3.93 -14.32 -35.62
N GLY A 25 3.34 -13.57 -36.55
CA GLY A 25 2.64 -12.31 -36.22
C GLY A 25 1.35 -12.49 -35.42
N PHE A 26 0.67 -13.65 -35.54
CA PHE A 26 -0.57 -13.95 -34.82
C PHE A 26 -0.32 -14.64 -33.46
N MET A 27 0.74 -15.47 -33.38
CA MET A 27 1.29 -15.99 -32.11
C MET A 27 1.70 -14.84 -31.17
N TRP A 28 2.15 -13.74 -31.75
CA TRP A 28 2.50 -12.50 -31.07
C TRP A 28 1.37 -11.88 -30.25
N GLY A 29 0.10 -12.01 -30.69
CA GLY A 29 -1.05 -11.47 -29.94
C GLY A 29 -1.62 -12.44 -28.90
N ALA A 30 -1.67 -13.75 -29.20
CA ALA A 30 -2.34 -14.72 -28.34
C ALA A 30 -1.47 -15.26 -27.19
N GLY A 31 -0.17 -15.48 -27.42
CA GLY A 31 0.76 -15.98 -26.38
C GLY A 31 1.16 -14.91 -25.35
N GLN A 32 1.27 -13.65 -25.76
CA GLN A 32 1.61 -12.54 -24.87
C GLN A 32 0.51 -12.20 -23.85
N VAL A 33 -0.76 -12.35 -24.24
CA VAL A 33 -1.91 -12.07 -23.38
C VAL A 33 -2.05 -13.09 -22.25
N ALA A 34 -1.50 -14.28 -22.45
CA ALA A 34 -1.70 -15.41 -21.58
C ALA A 34 -0.55 -15.58 -20.56
N SER A 35 0.70 -15.29 -20.94
CA SER A 35 1.88 -15.33 -20.07
C SER A 35 2.06 -14.12 -19.14
N ALA A 36 1.33 -13.02 -19.38
CA ALA A 36 1.49 -11.75 -18.67
C ALA A 36 0.21 -11.27 -17.96
N GLN A 37 -0.75 -12.16 -17.65
CA GLN A 37 -1.93 -11.75 -16.88
C GLN A 37 -1.50 -11.31 -15.47
N PRO A 38 -1.82 -10.07 -15.05
CA PRO A 38 -1.55 -9.65 -13.68
C PRO A 38 -2.45 -10.45 -12.73
N THR A 39 -1.91 -11.50 -12.12
CA THR A 39 -2.63 -12.29 -11.13
C THR A 39 -2.57 -11.57 -9.79
N ARG A 40 -3.66 -10.87 -9.45
CA ARG A 40 -3.82 -10.28 -8.13
C ARG A 40 -4.35 -11.34 -7.16
N VAL A 41 -3.61 -11.58 -6.08
CA VAL A 41 -4.16 -12.27 -4.90
C VAL A 41 -4.83 -11.24 -4.02
N VAL A 42 -6.07 -11.50 -3.60
CA VAL A 42 -6.77 -10.65 -2.66
C VAL A 42 -6.13 -10.81 -1.28
N ARG A 43 -5.38 -9.78 -0.86
CA ARG A 43 -4.79 -9.72 0.47
C ARG A 43 -5.78 -9.16 1.49
N PRO A 44 -5.58 -9.40 2.80
CA PRO A 44 -6.40 -8.82 3.86
C PRO A 44 -6.56 -7.30 3.76
N GLU A 45 -5.54 -6.58 3.31
CA GLU A 45 -5.59 -5.12 3.13
C GLU A 45 -6.44 -4.71 1.93
N ASP A 46 -6.66 -5.60 0.96
CA ASP A 46 -7.47 -5.31 -0.22
C ASP A 46 -8.97 -5.22 0.13
N PHE A 47 -9.43 -5.94 1.16
CA PHE A 47 -10.79 -5.77 1.69
C PHE A 47 -10.98 -4.39 2.34
N GLU A 48 -9.90 -3.81 2.87
CA GLU A 48 -9.90 -2.47 3.48
C GLU A 48 -9.65 -1.37 2.43
N ARG A 49 -9.09 -1.71 1.27
CA ARG A 49 -8.80 -0.80 0.14
C ARG A 49 -9.85 -0.86 -0.98
N SER A 50 -10.69 -1.88 -1.05
CA SER A 50 -11.68 -2.06 -2.12
C SER A 50 -12.87 -1.09 -2.05
N THR A 51 -12.83 -0.14 -1.12
CA THR A 51 -13.63 1.07 -1.13
C THR A 51 -12.70 2.27 -1.04
N THR A 52 -13.08 3.37 -1.69
CA THR A 52 -12.57 4.70 -1.34
C THR A 52 -12.49 4.77 0.18
N PRO A 53 -11.40 5.29 0.78
CA PRO A 53 -11.44 5.52 2.19
C PRO A 53 -12.62 6.43 2.46
N LEU A 54 -13.62 5.88 3.14
CA LEU A 54 -14.49 6.66 3.98
C LEU A 54 -13.62 7.70 4.75
N VAL A 55 -14.25 8.78 5.16
CA VAL A 55 -14.02 9.24 6.52
C VAL A 55 -14.98 8.38 7.36
N PRO A 56 -14.61 7.18 7.87
CA PRO A 56 -15.42 6.55 8.90
C PRO A 56 -14.72 6.76 10.24
N GLU A 57 -15.52 6.96 11.28
CA GLU A 57 -15.06 7.01 12.68
C GLU A 57 -14.23 5.79 13.14
N ASN A 58 -14.07 4.75 12.31
CA ASN A 58 -13.42 3.49 12.66
C ASN A 58 -12.26 3.05 11.75
N ARG A 59 -11.75 3.89 10.84
CA ARG A 59 -10.41 3.63 10.29
C ARG A 59 -9.44 4.10 11.34
N ALA A 60 -8.76 3.16 12.02
CA ALA A 60 -7.67 3.40 12.97
C ALA A 60 -7.07 4.79 12.75
N GLU A 61 -7.49 5.77 13.56
CA GLU A 61 -6.84 7.06 13.52
C GLU A 61 -5.34 6.76 13.63
N PRO A 62 -4.48 7.47 12.87
CA PRO A 62 -3.04 7.30 13.07
C PRO A 62 -2.81 7.35 14.57
N ALA A 63 -2.08 6.36 15.11
CA ALA A 63 -1.95 6.23 16.54
C ALA A 63 -1.56 7.61 17.10
N ARG A 64 -2.37 8.10 18.01
CA ARG A 64 -2.18 9.38 18.66
C ARG A 64 -2.19 9.11 20.14
N LEU A 65 -1.38 9.87 20.86
CA LEU A 65 -1.51 9.90 22.30
C LEU A 65 -2.78 10.69 22.64
N PRO A 66 -3.50 10.31 23.71
CA PRO A 66 -4.67 11.05 24.15
C PRO A 66 -4.33 12.51 24.40
N GLU A 67 -5.14 13.43 23.87
CA GLU A 67 -4.96 14.86 24.10
C GLU A 67 -5.26 15.19 25.57
N ARG A 68 -4.30 15.85 26.22
CA ARG A 68 -4.48 16.37 27.57
C ARG A 68 -5.14 17.74 27.51
N LYS A 69 -6.27 17.90 28.21
CA LYS A 69 -6.88 19.23 28.44
C LYS A 69 -5.98 20.07 29.34
N ILE A 70 -5.62 21.27 28.89
CA ILE A 70 -4.86 22.25 29.67
C ILE A 70 -5.87 23.25 30.26
N ASP A 71 -6.09 23.18 31.57
CA ASP A 71 -6.97 24.11 32.26
C ASP A 71 -6.39 25.53 32.23
N MET A 72 -7.25 26.50 31.95
CA MET A 72 -6.87 27.91 31.94
C MET A 72 -7.44 28.66 33.13
N TYR A 73 -6.57 29.39 33.82
CA TYR A 73 -7.00 30.41 34.77
C TYR A 73 -7.45 31.66 34.02
N ASP A 74 -8.67 32.15 34.29
CA ASP A 74 -9.20 33.38 33.67
C ASP A 74 -9.00 34.64 34.54
N ASP A 75 -8.47 34.47 35.76
CA ASP A 75 -8.29 35.57 36.70
C ASP A 75 -7.19 36.56 36.25
N GLN A 76 -7.60 37.82 36.12
CA GLN A 76 -6.78 38.96 35.69
C GLN A 76 -6.31 39.84 36.85
N THR A 77 -6.61 39.45 38.09
CA THR A 77 -6.11 40.16 39.28
C THR A 77 -4.59 40.12 39.30
N VAL A 78 -3.98 41.30 39.46
CA VAL A 78 -2.51 41.43 39.49
C VAL A 78 -2.00 40.92 40.84
N LEU A 79 -1.21 39.84 40.78
CA LEU A 79 -0.55 39.22 41.94
C LEU A 79 0.75 39.94 42.30
N VAL A 80 1.52 40.35 41.27
CA VAL A 80 2.74 41.16 41.42
C VAL A 80 2.90 42.13 40.25
N GLN A 81 3.37 43.34 40.53
CA GLN A 81 3.50 44.42 39.53
C GLN A 81 4.63 44.19 38.52
N SER A 82 5.68 43.48 38.92
CA SER A 82 6.80 43.12 38.05
C SER A 82 7.33 41.74 38.41
N LEU A 83 7.24 40.79 37.48
CA LEU A 83 7.85 39.47 37.60
C LEU A 83 9.36 39.57 37.36
N VAL A 84 10.15 39.38 38.41
CA VAL A 84 11.62 39.46 38.34
C VAL A 84 12.28 38.09 38.12
N GLY A 85 11.54 36.99 38.29
CA GLY A 85 12.06 35.65 38.01
C GLY A 85 10.99 34.56 37.90
N VAL A 86 11.38 33.43 37.30
CA VAL A 86 10.60 32.19 37.27
C VAL A 86 11.53 31.03 37.61
N ARG A 87 11.12 30.20 38.56
CA ARG A 87 11.89 29.06 39.05
C ARG A 87 11.17 27.76 38.74
N PHE A 88 11.79 26.89 37.96
CA PHE A 88 11.28 25.55 37.64
C PHE A 88 11.90 24.51 38.58
N ILE A 89 11.07 23.62 39.14
CA ILE A 89 11.46 22.56 40.07
C ILE A 89 10.80 21.23 39.71
N SER A 90 11.37 20.11 40.12
CA SER A 90 10.83 18.77 39.83
C SER A 90 10.12 18.11 41.01
N SER A 91 10.28 18.60 42.25
CA SER A 91 9.68 18.03 43.46
C SER A 91 9.00 19.08 44.34
N PRO A 92 7.88 18.75 45.04
CA PRO A 92 7.28 19.63 46.04
C PRO A 92 8.24 20.02 47.17
N SER A 93 9.20 19.15 47.51
CA SER A 93 10.21 19.42 48.54
C SER A 93 11.16 20.57 48.19
N ASP A 94 11.20 20.96 46.91
CA ASP A 94 12.07 22.02 46.42
C ASP A 94 11.43 23.40 46.44
N VAL A 95 10.16 23.52 46.84
CA VAL A 95 9.47 24.81 46.96
C VAL A 95 10.12 25.63 48.08
N LEU A 96 10.66 26.79 47.72
CA LEU A 96 11.27 27.71 48.68
C LEU A 96 10.23 28.73 49.14
N LYS A 97 10.15 28.96 50.46
CA LYS A 97 9.32 30.03 51.03
C LYS A 97 10.05 31.39 51.04
N GLU A 98 11.38 31.36 51.04
CA GLU A 98 12.24 32.54 51.14
C GLU A 98 13.49 32.37 50.25
N ALA A 99 14.13 33.49 49.87
CA ALA A 99 15.37 33.56 49.08
C ALA A 99 15.28 33.06 47.62
N LEU A 100 14.43 33.73 46.81
CA LEU A 100 14.30 33.46 45.38
C LEU A 100 15.23 34.34 44.53
N ALA A 101 16.02 33.73 43.65
CA ALA A 101 16.88 34.44 42.72
C ALA A 101 16.08 35.05 41.55
N SER A 102 16.51 36.23 41.08
CA SER A 102 15.97 36.85 39.86
C SER A 102 16.40 36.10 38.61
N GLY A 103 15.60 36.20 37.54
CA GLY A 103 15.83 35.52 36.27
C GLY A 103 15.16 34.14 36.20
N ILE A 104 15.53 33.36 35.19
CA ILE A 104 14.99 32.01 34.98
C ILE A 104 15.94 31.01 35.66
N THR A 105 15.45 30.28 36.65
CA THR A 105 16.21 29.23 37.33
C THR A 105 15.54 27.89 37.13
N ILE A 106 16.33 26.85 36.86
CA ILE A 106 15.84 25.51 36.57
C ILE A 106 16.61 24.56 37.47
N LYS A 107 15.90 23.87 38.37
CA LYS A 107 16.48 22.91 39.31
C LYS A 107 16.00 21.50 38.94
N ASP A 108 16.95 20.59 38.78
CA ASP A 108 16.71 19.16 38.58
C ASP A 108 15.80 18.82 37.38
N ILE A 109 15.82 19.67 36.35
CA ILE A 109 15.14 19.44 35.06
C ILE A 109 16.11 19.79 33.90
N PRO A 110 17.16 18.99 33.66
CA PRO A 110 18.20 19.32 32.67
C PRO A 110 17.65 19.55 31.25
N PHE A 111 16.54 18.89 30.90
CA PHE A 111 15.88 19.05 29.61
C PHE A 111 15.43 20.50 29.35
N LEU A 112 15.01 21.24 30.38
CA LEU A 112 14.59 22.63 30.26
C LEU A 112 15.78 23.61 30.27
N ASP A 113 16.96 23.20 30.72
CA ASP A 113 18.12 24.09 30.87
C ASP A 113 18.83 24.36 29.55
N ASN A 114 18.13 25.06 28.66
CA ASN A 114 18.62 25.45 27.35
C ASN A 114 18.07 26.82 26.93
N GLU A 115 18.78 27.47 26.01
CA GLU A 115 18.44 28.82 25.53
C GLU A 115 17.09 28.90 24.80
N GLU A 116 16.66 27.81 24.16
CA GLU A 116 15.38 27.77 23.45
C GLU A 116 14.21 27.88 24.42
N PHE A 117 14.27 27.14 25.54
CA PHE A 117 13.26 27.22 26.59
C PHE A 117 13.30 28.57 27.32
N ARG A 118 14.49 29.12 27.60
CA ARG A 118 14.62 30.44 28.24
C ARG A 118 13.87 31.52 27.44
N LYS A 119 14.02 31.52 26.11
CA LYS A 119 13.28 32.42 25.20
C LYS A 119 11.76 32.26 25.25
N VAL A 120 11.24 31.10 25.64
CA VAL A 120 9.79 30.89 25.84
C VAL A 120 9.30 31.67 27.07
N ILE A 121 10.13 31.78 28.11
CA ILE A 121 9.74 32.35 29.41
C ILE A 121 10.15 33.83 29.57
N GLU A 122 11.22 34.27 28.92
CA GLU A 122 11.69 35.67 28.91
C GLU A 122 10.58 36.72 28.66
N PRO A 123 9.61 36.52 27.74
CA PRO A 123 8.55 37.49 27.49
C PRO A 123 7.64 37.77 28.68
N TYR A 124 7.67 36.94 29.74
CA TYR A 124 6.89 37.13 30.96
C TYR A 124 7.59 38.01 31.99
N LEU A 125 8.92 38.11 31.93
CA LEU A 125 9.71 38.89 32.89
C LEU A 125 9.48 40.40 32.71
N GLY A 126 9.58 41.16 33.80
CA GLY A 126 9.41 42.61 33.84
C GLY A 126 7.96 43.11 33.64
N LYS A 127 6.97 42.21 33.59
CA LYS A 127 5.55 42.53 33.40
C LYS A 127 4.73 42.28 34.67
N PRO A 128 3.55 42.92 34.81
CA PRO A 128 2.57 42.54 35.82
C PRO A 128 2.10 41.10 35.61
N THR A 129 2.07 40.30 36.67
CA THR A 129 1.70 38.88 36.63
C THR A 129 0.37 38.65 37.30
N THR A 130 -0.52 37.92 36.60
CA THR A 130 -1.83 37.47 37.07
C THR A 130 -1.89 35.94 37.04
N MET A 131 -2.91 35.33 37.64
CA MET A 131 -3.13 33.88 37.49
C MET A 131 -3.27 33.45 36.03
N ARG A 132 -3.93 34.26 35.18
CA ARG A 132 -3.96 34.03 33.72
C ARG A 132 -2.57 34.05 33.09
N ALA A 133 -1.67 34.94 33.53
CA ALA A 133 -0.29 34.96 33.03
C ALA A 133 0.48 33.70 33.47
N ILE A 134 0.31 33.26 34.71
CA ILE A 134 0.88 32.00 35.21
C ILE A 134 0.35 30.80 34.43
N GLY A 135 -0.96 30.74 34.16
CA GLY A 135 -1.56 29.70 33.31
C GLY A 135 -1.01 29.68 31.88
N ARG A 136 -0.62 30.84 31.33
CA ARG A 136 0.07 30.89 30.04
C ARG A 136 1.51 30.36 30.12
N MET A 137 2.26 30.66 31.19
CA MET A 137 3.58 30.06 31.42
C MET A 137 3.50 28.53 31.51
N VAL A 138 2.57 28.01 32.31
CA VAL A 138 2.27 26.57 32.44
C VAL A 138 2.03 25.93 31.07
N ARG A 139 1.11 26.52 30.30
CA ARG A 139 0.77 26.07 28.94
C ARG A 139 1.99 26.09 28.00
N ASP A 140 2.77 27.16 28.01
CA ASP A 140 3.90 27.31 27.09
C ASP A 140 5.04 26.35 27.46
N THR A 141 5.23 26.05 28.75
CA THR A 141 6.11 24.96 29.20
C THR A 141 5.63 23.61 28.68
N ILE A 142 4.33 23.27 28.82
CA ILE A 142 3.77 22.02 28.29
C ILE A 142 3.97 21.94 26.76
N ARG A 143 3.71 23.03 26.03
CA ARG A 143 3.90 23.07 24.57
C ARG A 143 5.35 22.89 24.15
N PHE A 144 6.30 23.43 24.92
CA PHE A 144 7.72 23.23 24.67
C PHE A 144 8.07 21.73 24.72
N PHE A 145 7.65 21.02 25.76
CA PHE A 145 7.80 19.57 25.89
C PHE A 145 7.16 18.81 24.71
N GLN A 146 5.91 19.14 24.37
CA GLN A 146 5.19 18.53 23.25
C GLN A 146 5.92 18.74 21.91
N SER A 147 6.50 19.92 21.68
CA SER A 147 7.26 20.22 20.46
C SER A 147 8.58 19.45 20.33
N LYS A 148 9.04 18.85 21.43
CA LYS A 148 10.28 18.07 21.53
C LYS A 148 10.01 16.58 21.77
N ASP A 149 8.85 16.10 21.29
CA ASP A 149 8.45 14.69 21.35
C ASP A 149 8.21 14.11 22.76
N ARG A 150 8.01 14.96 23.77
CA ARG A 150 7.79 14.56 25.17
C ARG A 150 6.44 15.03 25.71
N PRO A 151 5.31 14.54 25.19
CA PRO A 151 4.01 15.13 25.47
C PRO A 151 3.42 14.79 26.84
N VAL A 152 3.99 13.81 27.55
CA VAL A 152 3.50 13.37 28.86
C VAL A 152 4.23 14.12 29.97
N VAL A 153 3.81 15.37 30.18
CA VAL A 153 4.36 16.25 31.21
C VAL A 153 3.23 16.91 32.00
N ASP A 154 3.52 17.11 33.28
CA ASP A 154 2.69 17.78 34.25
C ASP A 154 3.37 19.07 34.70
N VAL A 155 2.65 20.20 34.64
CA VAL A 155 3.17 21.49 35.13
C VAL A 155 2.17 22.08 36.09
N PHE A 156 2.56 22.19 37.36
CA PHE A 156 1.72 22.67 38.45
C PHE A 156 2.27 23.95 39.06
N VAL A 157 1.36 24.73 39.65
CA VAL A 157 1.71 25.88 40.49
C VAL A 157 1.60 25.42 41.95
N PRO A 158 2.71 25.16 42.66
CA PRO A 158 2.65 24.84 44.08
C PRO A 158 2.16 26.04 44.88
N GLU A 159 1.60 25.77 46.07
CA GLU A 159 1.22 26.81 47.04
C GLU A 159 2.45 27.64 47.42
N GLN A 160 2.39 28.95 47.24
CA GLN A 160 3.50 29.86 47.43
C GLN A 160 3.02 31.31 47.61
N GLU A 161 3.85 32.14 48.24
CA GLU A 161 3.69 33.59 48.21
C GLU A 161 4.57 34.20 47.12
N ILE A 162 4.01 35.08 46.29
CA ILE A 162 4.72 35.73 45.17
C ILE A 162 5.20 37.14 45.56
N THR A 163 5.41 37.38 46.85
CA THR A 163 5.75 38.71 47.41
C THR A 163 7.10 39.25 46.88
N GLN A 164 8.04 38.37 46.54
CA GLN A 164 9.35 38.73 45.98
C GLN A 164 9.36 38.84 44.43
N GLY A 165 8.21 38.70 43.78
CA GLY A 165 8.09 38.77 42.32
C GLY A 165 8.75 37.60 41.57
N VAL A 166 8.93 36.46 42.23
CA VAL A 166 9.39 35.21 41.61
C VAL A 166 8.27 34.17 41.69
N VAL A 167 7.95 33.53 40.56
CA VAL A 167 6.97 32.44 40.49
C VAL A 167 7.70 31.10 40.39
N GLN A 168 7.31 30.13 41.21
CA GLN A 168 7.80 28.76 41.17
C GLN A 168 6.81 27.88 40.42
N LEU A 169 7.29 27.11 39.44
CA LEU A 169 6.51 26.15 38.66
C LEU A 169 7.11 24.75 38.84
N MET A 170 6.29 23.79 39.22
CA MET A 170 6.71 22.40 39.37
C MET A 170 6.46 21.66 38.06
N VAL A 171 7.50 21.07 37.48
CA VAL A 171 7.44 20.31 36.23
C VAL A 171 7.78 18.86 36.53
N VAL A 172 6.82 17.99 36.27
CA VAL A 172 6.94 16.55 36.45
C VAL A 172 6.85 15.91 35.07
N GLU A 173 8.01 15.56 34.51
CA GLU A 173 8.05 14.71 33.32
C GLU A 173 7.68 13.28 33.72
N ALA A 174 6.62 12.74 33.12
CA ALA A 174 6.17 11.41 33.47
C ALA A 174 7.15 10.36 32.97
N ARG A 175 7.50 9.43 33.86
CA ARG A 175 8.21 8.20 33.53
C ARG A 175 7.24 7.04 33.42
N VAL A 176 7.60 6.04 32.66
CA VAL A 176 6.78 4.83 32.52
C VAL A 176 6.71 4.12 33.87
N GLY A 177 5.50 3.89 34.39
CA GLY A 177 5.27 3.04 35.55
C GLY A 177 5.30 1.58 35.12
N GLU A 178 4.17 1.11 34.59
CA GLU A 178 4.06 -0.20 33.92
C GLU A 178 3.53 -0.03 32.49
N VAL A 179 4.03 -0.88 31.59
CA VAL A 179 3.35 -1.13 30.31
C VAL A 179 2.38 -2.28 30.55
N ARG A 180 1.18 -2.28 29.97
CA ARG A 180 0.23 -3.41 29.99
C ARG A 180 -0.35 -3.63 28.62
N VAL A 181 -0.78 -4.85 28.32
CA VAL A 181 -1.45 -5.22 27.07
C VAL A 181 -2.72 -5.95 27.48
N GLU A 182 -3.85 -5.54 26.92
CA GLU A 182 -5.15 -6.09 27.30
C GLU A 182 -6.05 -6.20 26.06
N GLY A 183 -6.94 -7.20 26.02
CA GLY A 183 -8.02 -7.27 25.03
C GLY A 183 -7.75 -8.16 23.81
N PHE A 184 -6.71 -8.99 23.85
CA PHE A 184 -6.41 -9.95 22.78
C PHE A 184 -6.93 -11.35 23.09
N LYS A 185 -7.63 -11.95 22.12
CA LYS A 185 -8.14 -13.33 22.21
C LYS A 185 -7.35 -14.30 21.33
N TRP A 186 -6.88 -13.84 20.17
CA TRP A 186 -6.27 -14.64 19.12
C TRP A 186 -4.78 -14.35 18.93
N PHE A 187 -4.29 -13.24 19.47
CA PHE A 187 -2.88 -12.88 19.51
C PHE A 187 -2.35 -12.92 20.94
N SER A 188 -1.07 -13.25 21.09
CA SER A 188 -0.42 -13.26 22.40
C SER A 188 -0.16 -11.84 22.89
N GLU A 189 -0.72 -11.49 24.05
CA GLU A 189 -0.45 -10.22 24.73
C GLU A 189 1.05 -10.04 25.02
N GLU A 190 1.75 -11.12 25.36
CA GLU A 190 3.19 -11.12 25.60
C GLU A 190 3.98 -10.74 24.33
N GLN A 191 3.59 -11.24 23.16
CA GLN A 191 4.24 -10.86 21.91
C GLN A 191 4.01 -9.40 21.55
N ILE A 192 2.81 -8.89 21.84
CA ILE A 192 2.48 -7.48 21.63
C ILE A 192 3.27 -6.60 22.61
N ARG A 193 3.45 -7.05 23.86
CA ARG A 193 4.32 -6.37 24.83
C ARG A 193 5.77 -6.33 24.34
N GLN A 194 6.30 -7.45 23.88
CA GLN A 194 7.68 -7.54 23.38
C GLN A 194 7.93 -6.70 22.13
N ALA A 195 6.87 -6.39 21.37
CA ALA A 195 6.97 -5.49 20.23
C ALA A 195 7.16 -4.01 20.63
N ILE A 196 6.97 -3.66 21.91
CA ILE A 196 7.10 -2.30 22.45
C ILE A 196 8.49 -2.15 23.06
N ARG A 197 9.22 -1.11 22.64
CA ARG A 197 10.59 -0.83 23.13
C ARG A 197 10.57 -0.21 24.52
N LEU A 198 9.54 0.58 24.81
CA LEU A 198 9.37 1.34 26.04
C LEU A 198 9.40 0.43 27.30
N GLN A 199 10.26 0.75 28.27
CA GLN A 199 10.40 0.04 29.54
C GLN A 199 10.00 0.90 30.75
N PRO A 200 9.64 0.29 31.90
CA PRO A 200 9.49 1.00 33.17
C PRO A 200 10.69 1.90 33.49
N GLY A 201 10.42 3.15 33.88
CA GLY A 201 11.42 4.18 34.18
C GLY A 201 11.82 5.07 33.01
N ASP A 202 11.54 4.67 31.77
CA ASP A 202 11.83 5.47 30.58
C ASP A 202 10.99 6.75 30.54
N ALA A 203 11.50 7.79 29.87
CA ALA A 203 10.69 8.94 29.48
C ALA A 203 9.84 8.56 28.27
N ILE A 204 8.57 9.01 28.24
CA ILE A 204 7.65 8.67 27.16
C ILE A 204 7.88 9.59 25.95
N GLN A 205 8.61 9.07 24.96
CA GLN A 205 8.77 9.72 23.65
C GLN A 205 7.62 9.30 22.73
N ALA A 206 6.90 10.28 22.17
CA ALA A 206 5.71 9.97 21.38
C ALA A 206 6.06 9.27 20.07
N GLY A 207 7.08 9.74 19.36
CA GLY A 207 7.52 9.16 18.10
C GLY A 207 7.86 7.69 18.21
N ASP A 208 8.57 7.30 19.29
CA ASP A 208 8.94 5.91 19.52
C ASP A 208 7.73 5.03 19.87
N LEU A 209 6.87 5.47 20.79
CA LEU A 209 5.68 4.70 21.18
C LEU A 209 4.70 4.56 20.01
N LEU A 210 4.44 5.64 19.27
CA LEU A 210 3.55 5.62 18.12
C LEU A 210 4.12 4.80 16.97
N GLY A 211 5.44 4.82 16.74
CA GLY A 211 6.11 3.97 15.77
C GLY A 211 6.00 2.48 16.10
N ASP A 212 6.07 2.12 17.39
CA ASP A 212 5.87 0.74 17.85
C ASP A 212 4.42 0.27 17.63
N ILE A 213 3.45 1.14 17.92
CA ILE A 213 2.02 0.85 17.72
C ILE A 213 1.71 0.73 16.22
N ASP A 214 2.25 1.63 15.40
CA ASP A 214 2.15 1.55 13.94
C ASP A 214 2.71 0.23 13.41
N TYR A 215 3.82 -0.29 13.97
CA TYR A 215 4.36 -1.60 13.63
C TYR A 215 3.40 -2.74 14.01
N ILE A 216 2.87 -2.73 15.23
CA ILE A 216 1.94 -3.78 15.69
C ILE A 216 0.67 -3.84 14.82
N ASN A 217 0.15 -2.66 14.44
CA ASN A 217 -1.05 -2.48 13.62
C ASN A 217 -0.84 -2.75 12.12
N ARG A 218 0.35 -3.15 11.68
CA ARG A 218 0.56 -3.62 10.29
C ARG A 218 -0.18 -4.90 9.99
N ASN A 219 -0.40 -5.74 11.00
CA ASN A 219 -1.15 -6.97 10.83
C ASN A 219 -2.65 -6.66 10.85
N PRO A 220 -3.38 -6.92 9.76
CA PRO A 220 -4.77 -6.50 9.64
C PRO A 220 -5.71 -7.25 10.58
N PHE A 221 -5.30 -8.36 11.21
CA PHE A 221 -6.18 -9.11 12.11
C PHE A 221 -6.18 -8.59 13.55
N ARG A 222 -5.44 -7.52 13.83
CA ARG A 222 -5.36 -6.89 15.15
C ARG A 222 -5.26 -5.38 15.06
N PHE A 223 -5.68 -4.73 16.14
CA PHE A 223 -5.54 -3.31 16.35
C PHE A 223 -5.17 -3.04 17.81
N VAL A 224 -4.23 -2.11 18.02
CA VAL A 224 -3.76 -1.60 19.30
C VAL A 224 -3.88 -0.09 19.31
N ARG A 225 -4.33 0.46 20.45
CA ARG A 225 -4.19 1.89 20.76
C ARG A 225 -3.54 2.09 22.13
N PRO A 226 -2.80 3.18 22.35
CA PRO A 226 -2.26 3.50 23.65
C PRO A 226 -3.30 4.24 24.50
N VAL A 227 -3.39 3.87 25.77
CA VAL A 227 -4.11 4.60 26.80
C VAL A 227 -3.13 4.90 27.92
N LEU A 228 -2.99 6.19 28.24
CA LEU A 228 -2.10 6.67 29.30
C LEU A 228 -2.93 6.90 30.56
N GLN A 229 -2.49 6.31 31.68
CA GLN A 229 -3.15 6.47 32.98
C GLN A 229 -2.11 6.85 34.05
N PRO A 230 -2.48 7.62 35.09
CA PRO A 230 -1.59 7.85 36.23
C PRO A 230 -1.08 6.54 36.83
N GLY A 231 0.23 6.42 37.01
CA GLY A 231 0.86 5.24 37.59
C GLY A 231 0.80 5.24 39.13
N LYS A 232 1.32 4.18 39.74
CA LYS A 232 1.29 3.99 41.21
C LYS A 232 2.22 4.94 41.97
N GLU A 233 3.36 5.26 41.39
CA GLU A 233 4.37 6.13 41.99
C GLU A 233 4.24 7.57 41.47
N PHE A 234 4.65 8.55 42.28
CA PHE A 234 4.63 9.95 41.88
C PHE A 234 5.51 10.17 40.64
N GLY A 235 4.97 10.90 39.65
CA GLY A 235 5.66 11.15 38.39
C GLY A 235 5.71 9.94 37.45
N THR A 236 4.91 8.90 37.69
CA THR A 236 4.78 7.76 36.77
C THR A 236 3.47 7.78 35.99
N THR A 237 3.49 7.23 34.78
CA THR A 237 2.33 7.01 33.91
C THR A 237 2.38 5.59 33.39
N ASP A 238 1.28 4.87 33.55
CA ASP A 238 1.11 3.53 33.02
C ASP A 238 0.65 3.63 31.56
N VAL A 239 1.24 2.78 30.71
CA VAL A 239 0.93 2.70 29.28
C VAL A 239 0.15 1.42 29.03
N ILE A 240 -1.16 1.53 28.88
CA ILE A 240 -2.05 0.41 28.59
C ILE A 240 -2.25 0.33 27.08
N LEU A 241 -1.92 -0.81 26.51
CA LEU A 241 -2.09 -1.10 25.10
C LEU A 241 -3.40 -1.87 24.95
N GLU A 242 -4.47 -1.12 24.72
CA GLU A 242 -5.81 -1.69 24.52
C GLU A 242 -5.91 -2.27 23.12
N GLY A 243 -6.19 -3.56 23.10
CA GLY A 243 -6.29 -4.40 21.93
C GLY A 243 -7.70 -4.70 21.50
N LYS A 244 -7.86 -4.85 20.19
CA LYS A 244 -8.97 -5.59 19.60
C LYS A 244 -8.41 -6.47 18.50
N ASP A 245 -8.66 -7.77 18.59
CA ASP A 245 -8.35 -8.70 17.51
C ASP A 245 -9.61 -9.38 16.94
N ARG A 246 -9.44 -9.87 15.72
CA ARG A 246 -10.44 -10.69 15.03
C ARG A 246 -9.85 -12.08 14.81
N PHE A 247 -10.75 -13.05 14.62
CA PHE A 247 -10.34 -14.41 14.29
C PHE A 247 -9.35 -14.36 13.10
N PRO A 248 -8.13 -14.92 13.22
CA PRO A 248 -7.02 -14.65 12.30
C PRO A 248 -7.11 -15.50 11.03
N MET A 249 -8.33 -15.70 10.52
CA MET A 249 -8.62 -16.39 9.30
C MET A 249 -9.79 -15.69 8.59
N ARG A 250 -9.63 -15.45 7.30
CA ARG A 250 -10.66 -14.88 6.43
C ARG A 250 -10.78 -15.73 5.19
N PHE A 251 -12.01 -16.12 4.83
CA PHE A 251 -12.30 -16.79 3.56
C PHE A 251 -12.94 -15.79 2.60
N TYR A 252 -12.73 -16.01 1.30
CA TYR A 252 -13.37 -15.19 0.29
C TYR A 252 -13.59 -15.95 -1.00
N ALA A 253 -14.59 -15.51 -1.75
CA ALA A 253 -14.84 -15.92 -3.11
C ALA A 253 -15.38 -14.75 -3.92
N GLY A 254 -15.20 -14.79 -5.23
CA GLY A 254 -15.62 -13.68 -6.07
C GLY A 254 -15.62 -13.99 -7.54
N TYR A 255 -16.00 -12.97 -8.28
CA TYR A 255 -16.09 -12.93 -9.73
C TYR A 255 -15.48 -11.62 -10.22
N GLU A 256 -14.76 -11.70 -11.34
CA GLU A 256 -14.35 -10.53 -12.11
C GLU A 256 -14.29 -10.84 -13.61
N ASP A 257 -14.28 -9.81 -14.45
CA ASP A 257 -14.25 -9.94 -15.92
C ASP A 257 -12.94 -9.40 -16.54
N THR A 258 -11.84 -9.69 -15.86
CA THR A 258 -10.45 -9.33 -16.21
C THR A 258 -9.78 -10.40 -17.10
N GLY A 259 -10.55 -11.32 -17.67
CA GLY A 259 -10.07 -12.33 -18.60
C GLY A 259 -9.93 -11.81 -20.05
N SER A 260 -9.33 -12.66 -20.90
CA SER A 260 -9.12 -12.37 -22.33
C SER A 260 -10.11 -13.14 -23.22
N ARG A 261 -10.29 -12.69 -24.46
CA ARG A 261 -11.14 -13.41 -25.43
C ARG A 261 -10.66 -14.83 -25.73
N THR A 262 -9.37 -15.12 -25.53
CA THR A 262 -8.75 -16.43 -25.80
C THR A 262 -8.85 -17.40 -24.63
N THR A 263 -8.97 -16.90 -23.40
CA THR A 263 -8.98 -17.70 -22.15
C THR A 263 -10.33 -17.66 -21.42
N GLY A 264 -11.33 -17.00 -22.01
CA GLY A 264 -12.57 -16.63 -21.34
C GLY A 264 -12.45 -15.28 -20.63
N LEU A 265 -13.51 -14.48 -20.67
CA LEU A 265 -13.52 -13.14 -20.07
C LEU A 265 -13.75 -13.20 -18.56
N GLU A 266 -14.45 -14.24 -18.10
CA GLU A 266 -14.85 -14.45 -16.73
C GLU A 266 -13.71 -15.04 -15.89
N ARG A 267 -13.61 -14.59 -14.65
CA ARG A 267 -12.73 -15.11 -13.61
C ARG A 267 -13.54 -15.34 -12.36
N TYR A 268 -13.59 -16.59 -11.91
CA TYR A 268 -14.07 -16.97 -10.59
C TYR A 268 -12.87 -17.24 -9.72
N PHE A 269 -12.88 -16.75 -8.49
CA PHE A 269 -11.78 -16.99 -7.56
C PHE A 269 -12.30 -17.30 -6.16
N ALA A 270 -11.53 -18.10 -5.44
CA ALA A 270 -11.77 -18.41 -4.04
C ALA A 270 -10.44 -18.57 -3.31
N GLY A 271 -10.40 -18.15 -2.06
CA GLY A 271 -9.17 -18.15 -1.29
C GLY A 271 -9.38 -17.93 0.20
N PHE A 272 -8.26 -17.90 0.90
CA PHE A 272 -8.23 -17.61 2.33
C PHE A 272 -6.96 -16.85 2.70
N ASN A 273 -7.03 -16.15 3.82
CA ASN A 273 -5.91 -15.47 4.45
C ASN A 273 -5.83 -15.87 5.93
N LEU A 274 -4.64 -16.23 6.38
CA LEU A 274 -4.30 -16.52 7.77
C LEU A 274 -3.42 -15.39 8.30
N GLY A 275 -3.77 -14.82 9.44
CA GLY A 275 -3.12 -13.63 10.01
C GLY A 275 -2.17 -13.88 11.17
N ASN A 276 -2.10 -15.10 11.71
CA ASN A 276 -1.27 -15.40 12.87
C ASN A 276 -0.71 -16.83 12.83
N VAL A 277 -0.10 -17.20 11.70
CA VAL A 277 0.45 -18.56 11.53
C VAL A 277 1.60 -18.78 12.52
N PHE A 278 1.63 -19.96 13.14
CA PHE A 278 2.55 -20.34 14.21
C PHE A 278 2.49 -19.47 15.47
N ASN A 279 1.43 -18.67 15.63
CA ASN A 279 1.33 -17.63 16.66
C ASN A 279 2.56 -16.72 16.66
N ARG A 280 2.99 -16.25 15.48
CA ARG A 280 4.15 -15.35 15.31
C ARG A 280 3.82 -14.12 14.46
N GLY A 281 2.54 -13.87 14.20
CA GLY A 281 2.09 -12.81 13.30
C GLY A 281 2.45 -13.03 11.83
N HIS A 282 2.86 -14.25 11.44
CA HIS A 282 3.05 -14.61 10.04
C HIS A 282 1.72 -14.55 9.31
N GLU A 283 1.75 -14.02 8.09
CA GLU A 283 0.57 -13.95 7.22
C GLU A 283 0.74 -14.90 6.04
N VAL A 284 -0.24 -15.77 5.81
CA VAL A 284 -0.26 -16.70 4.67
C VAL A 284 -1.57 -16.52 3.94
N GLY A 285 -1.52 -16.37 2.62
CA GLY A 285 -2.72 -16.38 1.80
C GLY A 285 -2.61 -17.33 0.63
N TYR A 286 -3.74 -17.87 0.22
CA TYR A 286 -3.87 -18.72 -0.96
C TYR A 286 -5.14 -18.35 -1.72
N GLN A 287 -5.05 -18.37 -3.05
CA GLN A 287 -6.16 -18.13 -3.97
C GLN A 287 -6.08 -19.10 -5.15
N TYR A 288 -7.21 -19.70 -5.49
CA TYR A 288 -7.42 -20.35 -6.77
C TYR A 288 -8.30 -19.48 -7.65
N THR A 289 -7.91 -19.29 -8.91
CA THR A 289 -8.67 -18.53 -9.91
C THR A 289 -8.89 -19.40 -11.14
N THR A 290 -10.10 -19.40 -11.68
CA THR A 290 -10.49 -20.19 -12.85
C THR A 290 -11.46 -19.41 -13.74
N ASN A 291 -11.76 -19.91 -14.94
CA ASN A 291 -12.79 -19.37 -15.81
C ASN A 291 -14.11 -20.16 -15.66
N ARG A 292 -15.14 -19.81 -16.45
CA ARG A 292 -16.46 -20.45 -16.38
C ARG A 292 -16.44 -21.95 -16.69
N ASP A 293 -15.45 -22.44 -17.43
CA ASP A 293 -15.40 -23.82 -17.90
C ASP A 293 -14.70 -24.76 -16.90
N PHE A 294 -13.98 -24.23 -15.90
CA PHE A 294 -13.31 -24.95 -14.80
C PHE A 294 -12.28 -26.04 -15.20
N SER A 295 -12.08 -26.34 -16.48
CA SER A 295 -11.21 -27.42 -16.96
C SER A 295 -10.02 -26.97 -17.81
N HIS A 296 -10.01 -25.72 -18.29
CA HIS A 296 -9.04 -25.22 -19.27
C HIS A 296 -8.32 -23.94 -18.81
N PHE A 297 -8.51 -23.53 -17.56
CA PHE A 297 -7.82 -22.37 -16.98
C PHE A 297 -7.82 -22.48 -15.45
N GLY A 298 -6.63 -22.58 -14.85
CA GLY A 298 -6.45 -22.66 -13.41
C GLY A 298 -5.21 -21.92 -12.98
N ILE A 299 -5.36 -21.03 -12.00
CA ILE A 299 -4.27 -20.26 -11.41
C ILE A 299 -4.27 -20.46 -9.91
N HIS A 300 -3.18 -21.01 -9.40
CA HIS A 300 -2.87 -21.13 -7.99
C HIS A 300 -1.93 -20.01 -7.59
N SER A 301 -2.31 -19.22 -6.60
CA SER A 301 -1.47 -18.16 -6.07
C SER A 301 -1.35 -18.27 -4.57
N ALA A 302 -0.15 -18.06 -4.03
CA ALA A 302 0.10 -18.06 -2.60
C ALA A 302 1.09 -16.97 -2.22
N TYR A 303 0.96 -16.47 -1.00
CA TYR A 303 1.95 -15.59 -0.41
C TYR A 303 2.23 -15.98 1.05
N TRP A 304 3.43 -15.65 1.51
CA TRP A 304 3.83 -15.80 2.90
C TRP A 304 4.67 -14.59 3.34
N ARG A 305 4.17 -13.84 4.33
CA ARG A 305 4.88 -12.72 4.96
C ARG A 305 5.32 -13.12 6.36
N ILE A 306 6.60 -12.92 6.64
CA ILE A 306 7.29 -13.30 7.86
C ILE A 306 7.79 -12.01 8.51
N PRO A 307 7.15 -11.52 9.58
CA PRO A 307 7.71 -10.43 10.37
C PRO A 307 8.99 -10.91 11.06
N LEU A 308 10.05 -10.11 10.96
CA LEU A 308 11.35 -10.38 11.56
C LEU A 308 11.51 -9.63 12.89
N ALA A 309 12.47 -10.06 13.71
CA ALA A 309 12.75 -9.44 15.01
C ALA A 309 13.16 -7.96 14.92
N ASN A 310 13.79 -7.56 13.81
CA ASN A 310 14.15 -6.16 13.53
C ASN A 310 13.00 -5.32 12.96
N ARG A 311 11.75 -5.83 12.97
CA ARG A 311 10.53 -5.20 12.43
C ARG A 311 10.46 -5.07 10.90
N ASP A 312 11.40 -5.69 10.20
CA ASP A 312 11.34 -5.87 8.75
C ASP A 312 10.50 -7.11 8.40
N THR A 313 10.30 -7.35 7.11
CA THR A 313 9.48 -8.48 6.64
C THR A 313 10.17 -9.21 5.50
N LEU A 314 10.25 -10.54 5.59
CA LEU A 314 10.49 -11.38 4.42
C LEU A 314 9.15 -11.76 3.82
N ALA A 315 8.99 -11.54 2.52
CA ALA A 315 7.79 -11.91 1.79
C ALA A 315 8.14 -12.82 0.62
N PHE A 316 7.39 -13.91 0.52
CA PHE A 316 7.42 -14.84 -0.60
C PHE A 316 6.08 -14.83 -1.30
N PHE A 317 6.10 -14.94 -2.61
CA PHE A 317 4.92 -15.09 -3.44
C PHE A 317 5.20 -16.13 -4.51
N GLY A 318 4.19 -16.94 -4.79
CA GLY A 318 4.21 -17.92 -5.86
C GLY A 318 2.92 -17.87 -6.65
N ASN A 319 3.03 -18.02 -7.96
CA ASN A 319 1.92 -18.22 -8.86
C ASN A 319 2.22 -19.41 -9.78
N TYR A 320 1.25 -20.27 -10.01
CA TYR A 320 1.28 -21.33 -10.99
C TYR A 320 -0.01 -21.27 -11.80
N ALA A 321 0.11 -21.14 -13.10
CA ALA A 321 -0.99 -21.03 -14.04
C ALA A 321 -0.88 -22.14 -15.09
N ASP A 322 -1.99 -22.84 -15.31
CA ASP A 322 -2.15 -23.84 -16.35
C ASP A 322 -3.43 -23.51 -17.13
N TYR A 323 -3.29 -23.31 -18.43
CA TYR A 323 -4.44 -23.01 -19.28
C TYR A 323 -4.24 -23.43 -20.73
N ASP A 324 -5.38 -23.69 -21.38
CA ASP A 324 -5.49 -23.90 -22.82
C ASP A 324 -6.22 -22.72 -23.46
N SER A 325 -5.64 -22.16 -24.51
CA SER A 325 -6.31 -21.21 -25.40
C SER A 325 -6.61 -21.86 -26.73
N SER A 326 -7.78 -21.56 -27.31
CA SER A 326 -8.13 -22.02 -28.66
C SER A 326 -8.37 -20.84 -29.60
N PHE A 327 -7.83 -20.94 -30.81
CA PHE A 327 -8.06 -19.96 -31.87
C PHE A 327 -8.21 -20.66 -33.22
N GLY A 328 -9.43 -20.64 -33.77
CA GLY A 328 -9.75 -21.40 -34.99
C GLY A 328 -9.50 -22.91 -34.78
N SER A 329 -8.68 -23.51 -35.65
CA SER A 329 -8.27 -24.92 -35.55
C SER A 329 -6.99 -25.16 -34.74
N SER A 330 -6.44 -24.12 -34.10
CA SER A 330 -5.19 -24.19 -33.34
C SER A 330 -5.46 -24.14 -31.85
N LYS A 331 -4.64 -24.86 -31.07
CA LYS A 331 -4.65 -24.86 -29.61
C LYS A 331 -3.29 -24.43 -29.09
N LEU A 332 -3.29 -23.61 -28.06
CA LEU A 332 -2.10 -23.18 -27.33
C LEU A 332 -2.26 -23.65 -25.88
N GLY A 333 -1.46 -24.61 -25.46
CA GLY A 333 -1.35 -24.96 -24.04
C GLY A 333 -0.20 -24.17 -23.43
N SER A 334 -0.36 -23.70 -22.20
CA SER A 334 0.69 -22.94 -21.54
C SER A 334 0.72 -23.25 -20.05
N ILE A 335 1.92 -23.53 -19.54
CA ILE A 335 2.22 -23.61 -18.12
C ILE A 335 3.15 -22.47 -17.75
N ASN A 336 2.69 -21.60 -16.85
CA ASN A 336 3.49 -20.50 -16.35
C ASN A 336 3.64 -20.63 -14.84
N TRP A 337 4.81 -20.25 -14.33
CA TRP A 337 4.96 -20.06 -12.90
C TRP A 337 5.83 -18.86 -12.61
N MET A 338 5.52 -18.19 -11.52
CA MET A 338 6.24 -17.03 -11.02
C MET A 338 6.55 -17.26 -9.56
N ALA A 339 7.76 -16.92 -9.16
CA ALA A 339 8.15 -16.87 -7.76
C ALA A 339 8.88 -15.55 -7.51
N HIS A 340 8.57 -14.90 -6.39
CA HIS A 340 9.35 -13.77 -5.96
C HIS A 340 9.60 -13.79 -4.46
N ALA A 341 10.81 -13.38 -4.09
CA ALA A 341 11.23 -13.16 -2.71
C ALA A 341 11.52 -11.67 -2.53
N ARG A 342 11.12 -11.12 -1.38
CA ARG A 342 11.30 -9.71 -1.02
C ARG A 342 11.75 -9.59 0.43
N TYR A 343 12.72 -8.71 0.66
CA TYR A 343 13.03 -8.11 1.94
C TYR A 343 12.43 -6.71 1.97
N ILE A 344 11.54 -6.46 2.93
CA ILE A 344 10.77 -5.23 3.06
C ILE A 344 11.20 -4.55 4.36
N THR A 345 11.71 -3.33 4.25
CA THR A 345 12.08 -2.50 5.40
C THR A 345 11.32 -1.17 5.36
N GLN A 346 10.95 -0.69 6.54
CA GLN A 346 10.27 0.59 6.69
C GLN A 346 11.26 1.60 7.24
N LEU A 347 11.35 2.74 6.57
CA LEU A 347 12.22 3.82 6.97
C LEU A 347 11.54 4.70 8.04
N PRO A 348 12.30 5.44 8.86
CA PRO A 348 11.74 6.39 9.81
C PRO A 348 10.80 7.38 9.11
N ASN A 349 9.62 7.60 9.67
CA ASN A 349 8.65 8.53 9.09
C ASN A 349 9.24 9.94 8.99
N VAL A 350 8.99 10.63 7.88
CA VAL A 350 9.40 12.03 7.68
C VAL A 350 8.16 12.89 7.59
N ASN A 351 7.90 13.74 8.60
CA ASN A 351 6.63 14.46 8.74
C ASN A 351 5.45 13.47 8.70
N ASN A 352 4.53 13.64 7.74
CA ASN A 352 3.39 12.75 7.54
C ASN A 352 3.68 11.61 6.53
N LEU A 353 4.90 11.50 6.00
CA LEU A 353 5.28 10.48 5.03
C LEU A 353 5.71 9.19 5.76
N ARG A 354 4.94 8.13 5.56
CA ARG A 354 5.32 6.75 5.89
C ARG A 354 5.91 6.12 4.63
N HIS A 355 7.12 5.59 4.68
CA HIS A 355 7.81 5.09 3.50
C HIS A 355 8.77 3.93 3.80
N GLY A 356 9.11 3.17 2.77
CA GLY A 356 9.94 2.00 2.90
C GLY A 356 10.61 1.59 1.61
N LEU A 357 11.49 0.60 1.75
CA LEU A 357 12.24 -0.01 0.66
C LEU A 357 11.88 -1.49 0.57
N GLU A 358 11.81 -2.01 -0.65
CA GLU A 358 11.81 -3.44 -0.91
C GLU A 358 12.97 -3.80 -1.82
N PHE A 359 13.62 -4.91 -1.51
CA PHE A 359 14.65 -5.49 -2.36
C PHE A 359 14.38 -6.98 -2.52
N GLY A 360 14.59 -7.53 -3.71
CA GLY A 360 14.42 -8.95 -3.90
C GLY A 360 14.70 -9.42 -5.31
N MET A 361 14.20 -10.62 -5.60
CA MET A 361 14.41 -11.29 -6.87
C MET A 361 13.10 -11.85 -7.41
N ASP A 362 12.92 -11.74 -8.72
CA ASP A 362 11.83 -12.32 -9.47
C ASP A 362 12.35 -13.45 -10.34
N PHE A 363 11.59 -14.55 -10.37
CA PHE A 363 11.71 -15.60 -11.34
C PHE A 363 10.35 -15.80 -12.01
N ARG A 364 10.32 -15.90 -13.34
CA ARG A 364 9.13 -16.23 -14.14
C ARG A 364 9.52 -17.20 -15.24
N ARG A 365 8.69 -18.22 -15.45
CA ARG A 365 8.70 -19.04 -16.66
C ARG A 365 7.42 -18.81 -17.43
N ALA A 366 7.55 -18.55 -18.73
CA ALA A 366 6.43 -18.38 -19.64
C ALA A 366 6.54 -19.37 -20.80
N ASP A 367 5.60 -20.29 -20.89
CA ASP A 367 5.50 -21.30 -21.95
C ASP A 367 4.44 -20.91 -22.99
N ASN A 368 4.72 -21.12 -24.27
CA ASN A 368 3.81 -20.88 -25.40
C ASN A 368 3.75 -22.10 -26.35
N ASN A 369 3.28 -23.25 -25.87
CA ASN A 369 3.20 -24.47 -26.66
C ASN A 369 2.06 -24.44 -27.70
N LEU A 370 2.42 -24.29 -28.98
CA LEU A 370 1.45 -24.21 -30.09
C LEU A 370 1.26 -25.57 -30.78
N GLN A 371 0.00 -26.01 -30.88
CA GLN A 371 -0.42 -27.16 -31.67
C GLN A 371 -1.35 -26.72 -32.82
N THR A 372 -1.07 -27.17 -34.05
CA THR A 372 -1.93 -26.93 -35.21
C THR A 372 -2.19 -28.22 -35.98
N GLY A 373 -3.44 -28.47 -36.37
CA GLY A 373 -3.80 -29.68 -37.15
C GLY A 373 -3.45 -31.01 -36.46
N GLY A 374 -3.38 -31.04 -35.12
CA GLY A 374 -3.00 -32.22 -34.35
C GLY A 374 -1.50 -32.50 -34.24
N SER A 375 -0.63 -31.56 -34.64
CA SER A 375 0.83 -31.65 -34.48
C SER A 375 1.38 -30.45 -33.69
N THR A 376 2.34 -30.69 -32.80
CA THR A 376 3.08 -29.64 -32.08
C THR A 376 3.98 -28.91 -33.07
N VAL A 377 3.85 -27.58 -33.12
CA VAL A 377 4.58 -26.68 -34.02
C VAL A 377 5.68 -25.93 -33.28
N TYR A 378 5.45 -25.66 -32.00
CA TYR A 378 6.34 -24.90 -31.12
C TYR A 378 6.28 -25.54 -29.73
N ASP A 379 7.45 -25.86 -29.17
CA ASP A 379 7.61 -26.44 -27.82
C ASP A 379 8.82 -25.76 -27.14
N ASP A 380 8.61 -24.54 -26.65
CA ASP A 380 9.69 -23.72 -26.10
C ASP A 380 9.18 -22.64 -25.14
N TYR A 381 10.00 -22.28 -24.16
CA TYR A 381 9.65 -21.38 -23.05
C TYR A 381 10.77 -20.38 -22.76
N ILE A 382 10.40 -19.23 -22.18
CA ILE A 382 11.37 -18.25 -21.69
C ILE A 382 11.40 -18.23 -20.17
N ASP A 383 12.61 -18.04 -19.63
CA ASP A 383 12.81 -17.72 -18.23
C ASP A 383 13.23 -16.26 -18.06
N VAL A 384 12.65 -15.60 -17.07
CA VAL A 384 13.04 -14.26 -16.61
C VAL A 384 13.54 -14.39 -15.18
N ALA A 385 14.80 -14.05 -14.95
CA ALA A 385 15.33 -13.83 -13.62
C ALA A 385 15.90 -12.40 -13.50
N GLN A 386 15.46 -11.67 -12.49
CA GLN A 386 15.83 -10.26 -12.32
C GLN A 386 15.80 -9.82 -10.86
N PHE A 387 16.61 -8.82 -10.53
CA PHE A 387 16.52 -8.13 -9.25
C PHE A 387 15.40 -7.08 -9.29
N ALA A 388 14.69 -6.94 -8.18
CA ALA A 388 13.62 -5.96 -8.01
C ALA A 388 13.94 -5.04 -6.83
N PHE A 389 13.87 -3.74 -7.07
CA PHE A 389 14.06 -2.69 -6.07
C PHE A 389 12.81 -1.81 -6.06
N GLN A 390 12.25 -1.56 -4.88
CA GLN A 390 11.10 -0.68 -4.72
C GLN A 390 11.38 0.39 -3.69
N TYR A 391 11.03 1.63 -3.99
CA TYR A 391 10.82 2.68 -3.01
C TYR A 391 9.37 3.13 -3.05
N GLY A 392 8.69 3.11 -1.91
CA GLY A 392 7.28 3.46 -1.85
C GLY A 392 6.93 4.18 -0.56
N GLY A 393 5.86 4.96 -0.62
CA GLY A 393 5.38 5.69 0.55
C GLY A 393 3.96 6.19 0.41
N ARG A 394 3.40 6.60 1.55
CA ARG A 394 2.10 7.23 1.69
C ARG A 394 2.19 8.42 2.62
N SER A 395 1.58 9.52 2.21
CA SER A 395 1.45 10.73 3.03
C SER A 395 -0.01 11.17 3.08
N ARG A 396 -0.42 11.66 4.25
CA ARG A 396 -1.75 12.23 4.48
C ARG A 396 -1.64 13.72 4.80
N ASP A 397 -2.53 14.50 4.22
CA ASP A 397 -2.69 15.93 4.49
C ASP A 397 -4.17 16.29 4.67
N ALA A 398 -4.45 17.58 4.89
CA ALA A 398 -5.81 18.07 5.12
C ALA A 398 -6.75 17.90 3.91
N MET A 399 -6.20 17.77 2.71
CA MET A 399 -6.93 17.64 1.45
C MET A 399 -7.00 16.19 0.95
N GLY A 400 -6.37 15.23 1.64
CA GLY A 400 -6.51 13.81 1.34
C GLY A 400 -5.24 12.98 1.50
N ASP A 401 -5.10 11.94 0.68
CA ASP A 401 -4.05 10.92 0.77
C ASP A 401 -3.27 10.84 -0.56
N THR A 402 -1.94 10.83 -0.47
CA THR A 402 -1.03 10.56 -1.60
C THR A 402 -0.28 9.26 -1.32
N SER A 403 -0.18 8.37 -2.31
CA SER A 403 0.77 7.26 -2.30
C SER A 403 1.58 7.21 -3.58
N PHE A 404 2.81 6.73 -3.48
CA PHE A 404 3.66 6.49 -4.64
C PHE A 404 4.43 5.19 -4.46
N VAL A 405 4.78 4.59 -5.58
CA VAL A 405 5.66 3.43 -5.69
C VAL A 405 6.55 3.63 -6.91
N CYS A 406 7.85 3.42 -6.73
CA CYS A 406 8.85 3.39 -7.78
C CYS A 406 9.52 2.03 -7.73
N ASN A 407 9.36 1.24 -8.78
CA ASN A 407 10.04 -0.05 -8.97
C ASN A 407 11.13 0.11 -10.02
N VAL A 408 12.27 -0.53 -9.77
CA VAL A 408 13.33 -0.74 -10.75
C VAL A 408 13.61 -2.22 -10.81
N TYR A 409 13.58 -2.75 -12.03
CA TYR A 409 13.90 -4.14 -12.33
C TYR A 409 15.17 -4.20 -13.14
N TRP A 410 16.05 -5.12 -12.77
CA TRP A 410 17.36 -5.25 -13.39
C TRP A 410 17.69 -6.70 -13.65
N SER A 411 17.82 -7.05 -14.92
CA SER A 411 18.40 -8.31 -15.38
C SER A 411 19.79 -8.04 -15.95
N PRO A 412 20.88 -8.41 -15.24
CA PRO A 412 22.24 -7.96 -15.56
C PRO A 412 22.93 -8.73 -16.67
N CYS A 413 22.51 -9.98 -16.93
CA CYS A 413 23.17 -10.89 -17.84
C CYS A 413 22.22 -11.99 -18.31
N SER A 414 22.51 -12.55 -19.48
CA SER A 414 21.99 -13.85 -19.88
C SER A 414 22.34 -14.92 -18.84
N ASN A 415 21.48 -15.91 -18.71
CA ASN A 415 21.68 -17.09 -17.88
C ASN A 415 21.93 -16.80 -16.40
N LEU A 416 21.28 -15.78 -15.84
CA LEU A 416 21.43 -15.42 -14.43
C LEU A 416 21.07 -16.58 -13.50
N LEU A 417 19.97 -17.29 -13.79
CA LEU A 417 19.55 -18.49 -13.04
C LEU A 417 19.40 -19.74 -13.89
N THR A 418 19.05 -19.63 -15.16
CA THR A 418 18.72 -20.77 -16.03
C THR A 418 19.25 -20.56 -17.43
N GLU A 419 19.46 -21.64 -18.19
CA GLU A 419 19.92 -21.55 -19.58
C GLU A 419 18.87 -21.00 -20.56
N HIS A 420 17.58 -20.98 -20.19
CA HIS A 420 16.49 -20.44 -21.02
C HIS A 420 16.28 -18.93 -20.81
N GLN A 421 17.27 -18.28 -20.20
CA GLN A 421 17.40 -16.83 -20.08
C GLN A 421 18.53 -16.33 -21.00
N ASP A 422 18.58 -16.84 -22.23
CA ASP A 422 19.56 -16.44 -23.23
C ASP A 422 18.94 -15.59 -24.34
N ARG A 423 19.82 -15.10 -25.22
CA ARG A 423 19.42 -14.28 -26.35
C ARG A 423 18.58 -15.03 -27.39
N GLU A 424 18.81 -16.32 -27.58
CA GLU A 424 18.09 -17.12 -28.58
C GLU A 424 16.62 -17.24 -28.18
N HIS A 425 16.34 -17.65 -26.95
CA HIS A 425 14.98 -17.79 -26.42
C HIS A 425 14.24 -16.44 -26.38
N TYR A 426 14.95 -15.36 -26.02
CA TYR A 426 14.36 -14.02 -26.01
C TYR A 426 14.07 -13.52 -27.44
N GLU A 427 14.99 -13.69 -28.38
CA GLU A 427 14.75 -13.34 -29.80
C GLU A 427 13.62 -14.19 -30.42
N MET A 428 13.45 -15.43 -29.99
CA MET A 428 12.34 -16.30 -30.39
C MET A 428 11.00 -15.83 -29.81
N ALA A 429 10.94 -15.49 -28.53
CA ALA A 429 9.71 -14.99 -27.90
C ALA A 429 9.30 -13.60 -28.41
N ARG A 430 10.28 -12.71 -28.58
CA ARG A 430 10.09 -11.40 -29.18
C ARG A 430 11.39 -10.98 -29.85
N THR A 431 11.37 -10.95 -31.19
CA THR A 431 12.53 -10.57 -32.01
C THR A 431 13.22 -9.33 -31.46
N GLY A 432 14.53 -9.36 -31.27
CA GLY A 432 15.28 -8.19 -30.78
C GLY A 432 15.02 -7.79 -29.32
N SER A 433 14.25 -8.56 -28.54
CA SER A 433 14.31 -8.48 -27.08
C SER A 433 15.60 -9.12 -26.58
N GLN A 434 16.08 -8.66 -25.42
CA GLN A 434 17.35 -9.11 -24.84
C GLN A 434 17.14 -9.57 -23.39
N PRO A 435 17.91 -10.54 -22.89
CA PRO A 435 17.84 -10.97 -21.50
C PRO A 435 18.47 -9.96 -20.53
N GLU A 436 19.33 -9.06 -21.02
CA GLU A 436 19.87 -7.94 -20.25
C GLU A 436 19.03 -6.69 -20.46
N TYR A 437 18.51 -6.12 -19.37
CA TYR A 437 17.74 -4.88 -19.41
C TYR A 437 17.61 -4.26 -18.01
N VAL A 438 17.28 -2.97 -18.01
CA VAL A 438 16.77 -2.25 -16.86
C VAL A 438 15.48 -1.55 -17.26
N TYR A 439 14.43 -1.73 -16.45
CA TYR A 439 13.22 -0.94 -16.60
C TYR A 439 12.72 -0.40 -15.27
N GLY A 440 12.12 0.79 -15.34
CA GLY A 440 11.51 1.47 -14.21
C GLY A 440 9.99 1.51 -14.38
N HIS A 441 9.27 1.30 -13.28
CA HIS A 441 7.82 1.44 -13.21
C HIS A 441 7.45 2.35 -12.03
N VAL A 442 6.80 3.47 -12.32
CA VAL A 442 6.39 4.46 -11.32
C VAL A 442 4.87 4.55 -11.30
N SER A 443 4.28 4.50 -10.11
CA SER A 443 2.85 4.75 -9.90
C SER A 443 2.66 5.78 -8.80
N VAL A 444 1.84 6.80 -9.06
CA VAL A 444 1.46 7.83 -8.10
C VAL A 444 -0.06 7.89 -8.05
N GLU A 445 -0.61 7.79 -6.85
CA GLU A 445 -2.04 7.88 -6.57
C GLU A 445 -2.30 9.06 -5.63
N ARG A 446 -3.33 9.85 -5.94
CA ARG A 446 -3.79 10.96 -5.11
C ARG A 446 -5.30 10.91 -4.99
N LEU A 447 -5.78 10.79 -3.77
CA LEU A 447 -7.18 11.01 -3.43
C LEU A 447 -7.35 12.40 -2.82
N TRP A 448 -8.19 13.23 -3.42
CA TRP A 448 -8.61 14.51 -2.88
C TRP A 448 -9.96 14.39 -2.19
N VAL A 449 -10.07 14.97 -1.01
CA VAL A 449 -11.34 15.22 -0.33
C VAL A 449 -11.85 16.59 -0.77
N LEU A 450 -13.01 16.61 -1.41
CA LEU A 450 -13.67 17.81 -1.93
C LEU A 450 -14.82 18.23 -1.01
N PRO A 451 -15.34 19.46 -1.14
CA PRO A 451 -16.49 19.91 -0.36
C PRO A 451 -17.69 18.96 -0.45
N LYS A 452 -18.49 18.90 0.64
CA LYS A 452 -19.66 18.01 0.75
C LYS A 452 -19.35 16.52 0.59
N ASN A 453 -18.16 16.08 1.01
CA ASN A 453 -17.73 14.67 0.98
C ASN A 453 -17.62 14.05 -0.43
N TRP A 454 -17.49 14.88 -1.46
CA TRP A 454 -17.06 14.40 -2.78
C TRP A 454 -15.59 14.01 -2.73
N SER A 455 -15.14 13.16 -3.65
CA SER A 455 -13.71 12.88 -3.78
C SER A 455 -13.26 12.77 -5.23
N LEU A 456 -12.00 13.13 -5.47
CA LEU A 456 -11.35 13.00 -6.77
C LEU A 456 -10.14 12.08 -6.62
N PHE A 457 -10.20 10.93 -7.25
CA PHE A 457 -9.10 9.98 -7.32
C PHE A 457 -8.32 10.18 -8.61
N ASN A 458 -7.01 10.30 -8.49
CA ASN A 458 -6.10 10.40 -9.62
C ASN A 458 -5.05 9.31 -9.48
N ARG A 459 -4.70 8.67 -10.59
CA ARG A 459 -3.61 7.71 -10.66
C ARG A 459 -2.83 7.93 -11.93
N VAL A 460 -1.52 8.02 -11.83
CA VAL A 460 -0.61 8.09 -12.98
C VAL A 460 0.40 6.97 -12.84
N THR A 461 0.54 6.18 -13.90
CA THR A 461 1.48 5.05 -13.96
C THR A 461 2.34 5.20 -15.19
N GLY A 462 3.65 5.05 -15.06
CA GLY A 462 4.59 5.14 -16.17
C GLY A 462 5.59 3.99 -16.15
N GLN A 463 5.95 3.50 -17.33
CA GLN A 463 7.01 2.52 -17.52
C GLN A 463 8.02 3.03 -18.54
N VAL A 464 9.30 2.84 -18.25
CA VAL A 464 10.39 3.15 -19.18
C VAL A 464 11.46 2.06 -19.11
N SER A 465 11.94 1.61 -20.26
CA SER A 465 13.02 0.64 -20.40
C SER A 465 14.17 1.20 -21.26
N ASP A 466 15.38 0.71 -21.00
CA ASP A 466 16.55 0.92 -21.85
C ASP A 466 16.56 0.02 -23.10
N GLU A 467 15.95 -1.17 -22.97
CA GLU A 467 15.93 -2.22 -23.97
C GLU A 467 14.51 -2.62 -24.39
N ARG A 468 14.45 -3.41 -25.45
CA ARG A 468 13.22 -4.07 -25.89
C ARG A 468 12.94 -5.24 -24.95
N LEU A 469 11.83 -5.17 -24.22
CA LEU A 469 11.52 -6.11 -23.16
C LEU A 469 10.97 -7.44 -23.69
N PRO A 470 11.21 -8.57 -23.00
CA PRO A 470 10.43 -9.77 -23.26
C PRO A 470 8.94 -9.52 -22.96
N PRO A 471 8.01 -10.26 -23.57
CA PRO A 471 6.58 -9.96 -23.45
C PRO A 471 6.02 -9.96 -22.03
N THR A 472 6.57 -10.79 -21.14
CA THR A 472 6.15 -10.86 -19.73
C THR A 472 6.44 -9.57 -18.96
N GLU A 473 7.39 -8.76 -19.43
CA GLU A 473 7.80 -7.49 -18.81
C GLU A 473 7.23 -6.26 -19.54
N GLN A 474 6.53 -6.45 -20.66
CA GLN A 474 5.86 -5.35 -21.36
C GLN A 474 4.67 -4.83 -20.55
N LEU A 475 4.48 -3.51 -20.59
CA LEU A 475 3.31 -2.83 -20.07
C LEU A 475 2.10 -3.15 -20.94
N GLY A 476 1.07 -3.74 -20.35
CA GLY A 476 -0.23 -3.93 -20.99
C GLY A 476 -1.15 -2.74 -20.74
N LEU A 477 -1.77 -2.20 -21.78
CA LEU A 477 -2.76 -1.13 -21.75
C LEU A 477 -4.12 -1.65 -22.25
N GLY A 478 -5.19 -1.10 -21.69
CA GLY A 478 -6.56 -1.59 -21.87
C GLY A 478 -6.99 -2.56 -20.77
N GLY A 479 -8.24 -2.42 -20.33
CA GLY A 479 -8.81 -3.18 -19.23
C GLY A 479 -9.12 -2.34 -17.99
N TYR A 480 -9.68 -2.98 -16.96
CA TYR A 480 -10.20 -2.29 -15.79
C TYR A 480 -9.13 -1.48 -15.04
N ASN A 481 -7.94 -2.07 -14.88
CA ASN A 481 -6.87 -1.47 -14.09
C ASN A 481 -6.07 -0.41 -14.86
N THR A 482 -6.33 -0.20 -16.15
CA THR A 482 -5.55 0.67 -17.03
C THR A 482 -6.46 1.70 -17.72
N VAL A 483 -6.91 1.42 -18.93
CA VAL A 483 -7.84 2.26 -19.71
C VAL A 483 -9.15 1.48 -19.87
N ARG A 484 -10.15 1.82 -19.05
CA ARG A 484 -11.45 1.12 -19.03
C ARG A 484 -12.17 1.28 -20.37
N GLY A 485 -13.05 0.33 -20.69
CA GLY A 485 -13.75 0.30 -21.96
C GLY A 485 -13.03 -0.52 -23.03
N PHE A 486 -11.70 -0.61 -22.96
CA PHE A 486 -10.87 -1.47 -23.81
C PHE A 486 -10.74 -2.89 -23.25
N ASP A 487 -10.34 -3.83 -24.10
CA ASP A 487 -10.09 -5.20 -23.68
C ASP A 487 -8.81 -5.28 -22.82
N GLU A 488 -8.75 -6.27 -21.94
CA GLU A 488 -7.59 -6.48 -21.06
C GLU A 488 -6.32 -6.71 -21.89
N ARG A 489 -5.30 -5.87 -21.65
CA ARG A 489 -4.01 -5.86 -22.36
C ARG A 489 -4.15 -5.80 -23.89
N GLU A 490 -5.09 -4.99 -24.38
CA GLU A 490 -5.30 -4.76 -25.81
C GLU A 490 -4.03 -4.26 -26.54
N VAL A 491 -3.20 -3.46 -25.85
CA VAL A 491 -1.90 -3.00 -26.37
C VAL A 491 -0.77 -3.38 -25.41
N ASN A 492 0.28 -4.02 -25.91
CA ASN A 492 1.52 -4.28 -25.15
C ASN A 492 2.65 -3.35 -25.61
N SER A 493 3.39 -2.79 -24.65
CA SER A 493 4.45 -1.83 -24.94
C SER A 493 5.65 -1.92 -24.00
N ASP A 494 6.84 -1.57 -24.51
CA ASP A 494 8.07 -1.44 -23.69
C ASP A 494 8.00 -0.26 -22.73
N GLN A 495 7.39 0.83 -23.20
CA GLN A 495 7.30 2.10 -22.51
C GLN A 495 5.87 2.61 -22.61
N GLY A 496 5.40 3.30 -21.58
CA GLY A 496 4.07 3.90 -21.63
C GLY A 496 3.74 4.75 -20.43
N LEU A 497 2.63 5.46 -20.57
CA LEU A 497 2.04 6.30 -19.54
C LEU A 497 0.54 6.01 -19.49
N MET A 498 -0.01 5.86 -18.30
CA MET A 498 -1.44 5.72 -18.08
C MET A 498 -1.88 6.71 -17.03
N ALA A 499 -3.03 7.32 -17.22
CA ALA A 499 -3.62 8.26 -16.29
C ALA A 499 -5.12 7.97 -16.11
N THR A 500 -5.56 7.90 -14.86
CA THR A 500 -6.97 7.80 -14.48
C THR A 500 -7.33 9.02 -13.65
N VAL A 501 -8.46 9.65 -14.00
CA VAL A 501 -9.14 10.66 -13.18
C VAL A 501 -10.55 10.15 -12.90
N GLU A 502 -10.92 10.03 -11.62
CA GLU A 502 -12.21 9.50 -11.20
C GLU A 502 -12.84 10.40 -10.14
N LEU A 503 -13.99 10.99 -10.49
CA LEU A 503 -14.82 11.77 -9.57
C LEU A 503 -15.83 10.84 -8.91
N ARG A 504 -15.97 10.95 -7.59
CA ARG A 504 -16.86 10.11 -6.79
C ARG A 504 -17.82 10.95 -5.97
N THR A 505 -19.09 10.54 -5.97
CA THR A 505 -20.10 11.14 -5.08
C THR A 505 -19.80 10.82 -3.61
N PRO A 506 -20.44 11.50 -2.66
CA PRO A 506 -20.54 11.00 -1.30
C PRO A 506 -21.12 9.59 -1.29
N GLU A 507 -20.72 8.80 -0.30
CA GLU A 507 -21.34 7.50 -0.05
C GLU A 507 -22.78 7.70 0.44
N ILE A 508 -23.71 6.98 -0.18
CA ILE A 508 -25.13 6.96 0.16
C ILE A 508 -25.36 5.73 1.02
N ASP A 509 -25.79 5.95 2.27
CA ASP A 509 -26.19 4.86 3.15
C ASP A 509 -27.43 4.16 2.59
N LEU A 510 -27.33 2.85 2.43
CA LEU A 510 -28.41 2.01 1.91
C LEU A 510 -29.42 1.62 3.00
N GLY A 511 -29.16 1.93 4.28
CA GLY A 511 -30.00 1.53 5.41
C GLY A 511 -30.03 0.01 5.66
N ILE A 512 -29.13 -0.72 5.01
CA ILE A 512 -28.91 -2.16 5.22
C ILE A 512 -27.79 -2.28 6.24
N GLU A 513 -28.13 -2.69 7.45
CA GLU A 513 -27.15 -2.82 8.53
C GLU A 513 -27.04 -4.28 8.97
N ASP A 514 -25.81 -4.76 9.10
CA ASP A 514 -25.54 -5.97 9.87
C ASP A 514 -25.66 -5.63 11.37
N LYS A 515 -26.82 -5.95 11.96
CA LYS A 515 -27.12 -5.69 13.38
C LYS A 515 -26.13 -6.33 14.36
N ALA A 516 -25.40 -7.37 13.95
CA ALA A 516 -24.40 -8.01 14.80
C ALA A 516 -23.06 -7.26 14.82
N LYS A 517 -22.74 -6.53 13.76
CA LYS A 517 -21.46 -5.80 13.59
C LYS A 517 -21.59 -4.28 13.60
N ASN A 518 -22.82 -3.76 13.53
CA ASN A 518 -23.14 -2.33 13.43
C ASN A 518 -22.39 -1.65 12.26
N LEU A 519 -22.29 -2.37 11.14
CA LEU A 519 -21.56 -1.95 9.95
C LEU A 519 -22.54 -1.50 8.86
N PRO A 520 -22.50 -0.22 8.45
CA PRO A 520 -23.39 0.31 7.42
C PRO A 520 -23.00 -0.16 6.01
N SER A 521 -24.01 -0.21 5.15
CA SER A 521 -23.89 -0.54 3.72
C SER A 521 -24.01 0.73 2.89
N PHE A 522 -23.19 0.84 1.83
CA PHE A 522 -23.09 2.08 1.07
C PHE A 522 -23.14 1.84 -0.43
N LEU A 523 -23.62 2.85 -1.12
CA LEU A 523 -23.56 2.99 -2.57
C LEU A 523 -22.83 4.29 -2.93
N GLN A 524 -21.98 4.24 -3.94
CA GLN A 524 -21.27 5.41 -4.45
C GLN A 524 -21.29 5.39 -5.98
N PHE A 525 -21.64 6.52 -6.58
CA PHE A 525 -21.54 6.71 -8.02
C PHE A 525 -20.19 7.31 -8.38
N ILE A 526 -19.68 6.92 -9.54
CA ILE A 526 -18.43 7.46 -10.08
C ILE A 526 -18.59 7.88 -11.54
N ALA A 527 -17.78 8.85 -11.94
CA ALA A 527 -17.52 9.20 -13.32
C ALA A 527 -16.00 9.26 -13.52
N PHE A 528 -15.50 8.79 -14.65
CA PHE A 528 -14.07 8.71 -14.89
C PHE A 528 -13.68 9.08 -16.31
N PHE A 529 -12.39 9.41 -16.43
CA PHE A 529 -11.65 9.58 -17.66
C PHE A 529 -10.34 8.80 -17.53
N ASP A 530 -10.04 7.95 -18.50
CA ASP A 530 -8.78 7.22 -18.58
C ASP A 530 -8.03 7.57 -19.88
N TYR A 531 -6.71 7.66 -19.78
CA TYR A 531 -5.79 7.88 -20.88
C TYR A 531 -4.65 6.87 -20.81
N GLY A 532 -4.21 6.39 -21.96
CA GLY A 532 -3.06 5.52 -22.13
C GLY A 532 -2.24 5.93 -23.33
N TYR A 533 -0.91 5.96 -23.17
CA TYR A 533 0.06 6.13 -24.22
C TYR A 533 1.03 4.96 -24.19
N ALA A 534 1.20 4.30 -25.32
CA ALA A 534 2.06 3.15 -25.50
C ALA A 534 3.16 3.47 -26.53
N ARG A 535 4.38 2.99 -26.28
CA ARG A 535 5.49 3.09 -27.22
C ARG A 535 6.40 1.87 -27.11
N ASN A 536 6.68 1.24 -28.26
CA ASN A 536 7.67 0.18 -28.35
C ASN A 536 9.04 0.71 -28.78
N ARG A 537 10.10 0.03 -28.32
CA ARG A 537 11.47 0.28 -28.77
C ARG A 537 11.76 -0.53 -30.04
N GLY A 538 12.40 0.13 -31.00
CA GLY A 538 12.63 -0.43 -32.34
C GLY A 538 11.39 -0.38 -33.24
N SER A 539 11.55 -0.80 -34.48
CA SER A 539 10.47 -0.90 -35.46
C SER A 539 10.52 -2.27 -36.13
N SER A 540 9.80 -3.24 -35.56
CA SER A 540 9.34 -4.36 -36.35
C SER A 540 8.21 -3.87 -37.26
N ALA A 541 8.15 -4.33 -38.50
CA ALA A 541 7.08 -3.94 -39.43
C ALA A 541 5.67 -4.36 -38.97
N TYR A 542 5.60 -5.22 -37.95
CA TYR A 542 4.37 -5.85 -37.45
C TYR A 542 3.98 -5.37 -36.05
N GLU A 543 4.75 -4.46 -35.44
CA GLU A 543 4.46 -3.94 -34.12
C GLU A 543 4.00 -2.49 -34.16
N ILE A 544 3.05 -2.20 -33.29
CA ILE A 544 2.64 -0.84 -32.98
C ILE A 544 3.86 -0.09 -32.44
N LYS A 545 4.24 0.98 -33.15
CA LYS A 545 5.34 1.85 -32.73
C LYS A 545 4.90 2.76 -31.58
N THR A 546 3.73 3.36 -31.72
CA THR A 546 3.09 4.25 -30.76
C THR A 546 1.57 4.10 -30.87
N GLU A 547 0.87 4.12 -29.74
CA GLU A 547 -0.60 4.11 -29.68
C GLU A 547 -1.08 5.04 -28.57
N ASP A 548 -2.20 5.72 -28.82
CA ASP A 548 -2.95 6.46 -27.81
C ASP A 548 -4.29 5.76 -27.56
N MET A 549 -4.76 5.80 -26.32
CA MET A 549 -6.00 5.19 -25.87
C MET A 549 -6.73 6.17 -24.95
N LEU A 550 -8.00 6.44 -25.25
CA LEU A 550 -8.83 7.37 -24.47
C LEU A 550 -10.19 6.75 -24.18
N SER A 551 -10.65 6.90 -22.94
CA SER A 551 -12.01 6.54 -22.56
C SER A 551 -12.62 7.44 -21.50
N VAL A 552 -13.94 7.48 -21.50
CA VAL A 552 -14.76 8.07 -20.44
C VAL A 552 -15.78 7.07 -19.98
N GLY A 553 -16.23 7.19 -18.74
CA GLY A 553 -17.23 6.26 -18.25
C GLY A 553 -17.85 6.63 -16.92
N ALA A 554 -18.74 5.76 -16.48
CA ALA A 554 -19.44 5.88 -15.22
C ALA A 554 -19.57 4.51 -14.57
N GLY A 555 -19.76 4.51 -13.25
CA GLY A 555 -19.82 3.28 -12.49
C GLY A 555 -20.50 3.44 -11.14
N VAL A 556 -20.68 2.30 -10.49
CA VAL A 556 -21.25 2.17 -9.15
C VAL A 556 -20.31 1.32 -8.31
N ARG A 557 -20.16 1.72 -7.05
CA ARG A 557 -19.52 0.94 -5.99
C ARG A 557 -20.59 0.62 -4.96
N ILE A 558 -20.72 -0.64 -4.59
CA ILE A 558 -21.65 -1.08 -3.55
C ILE A 558 -20.87 -1.88 -2.53
N ARG A 559 -21.06 -1.56 -1.26
CA ARG A 559 -20.54 -2.34 -0.14
C ARG A 559 -21.69 -2.70 0.79
N ILE A 560 -21.84 -3.98 1.09
CA ILE A 560 -22.81 -4.46 2.06
C ILE A 560 -22.04 -4.98 3.28
N SER A 561 -22.15 -4.27 4.40
CA SER A 561 -21.35 -4.51 5.62
C SER A 561 -19.83 -4.53 5.33
N ASP A 562 -19.07 -5.44 5.93
CA ASP A 562 -17.69 -5.80 5.60
C ASP A 562 -17.59 -7.06 4.71
N ASN A 563 -18.72 -7.64 4.32
CA ASN A 563 -18.76 -8.97 3.73
C ASN A 563 -18.92 -8.98 2.21
N VAL A 564 -19.56 -7.99 1.59
CA VAL A 564 -19.80 -7.98 0.15
C VAL A 564 -19.33 -6.67 -0.47
N THR A 565 -18.57 -6.77 -1.55
CA THR A 565 -18.18 -5.64 -2.40
C THR A 565 -18.58 -5.91 -3.84
N VAL A 566 -19.24 -4.94 -4.47
CA VAL A 566 -19.59 -4.97 -5.90
C VAL A 566 -19.06 -3.70 -6.56
N ARG A 567 -18.44 -3.85 -7.72
CA ARG A 567 -18.03 -2.76 -8.59
C ARG A 567 -18.59 -3.02 -9.99
N PHE A 568 -19.24 -2.01 -10.54
CA PHE A 568 -19.74 -2.02 -11.91
C PHE A 568 -19.26 -0.75 -12.60
N ASP A 569 -18.66 -0.89 -13.77
CA ASP A 569 -18.15 0.23 -14.56
C ASP A 569 -18.51 0.02 -16.02
N TYR A 570 -18.93 1.08 -16.69
CA TYR A 570 -19.03 1.12 -18.14
C TYR A 570 -18.06 2.15 -18.69
N GLY A 571 -17.11 1.70 -19.51
CA GLY A 571 -16.17 2.56 -20.23
C GLY A 571 -16.54 2.66 -21.71
N HIS A 572 -16.57 3.89 -22.22
CA HIS A 572 -16.83 4.23 -23.61
C HIS A 572 -15.53 4.71 -24.28
N LYS A 573 -15.17 4.10 -25.41
CA LYS A 573 -13.93 4.36 -26.13
C LYS A 573 -14.05 5.62 -26.98
N LEU A 574 -13.06 6.51 -26.88
CA LEU A 574 -13.02 7.77 -27.63
C LEU A 574 -12.10 7.72 -28.85
N GLU A 575 -11.18 6.76 -28.92
CA GLU A 575 -10.24 6.60 -30.02
C GLU A 575 -10.29 5.20 -30.63
N ASP A 576 -9.99 5.13 -31.93
CA ASP A 576 -9.74 3.88 -32.63
C ASP A 576 -8.36 3.36 -32.25
N VAL A 577 -8.27 2.07 -31.93
CA VAL A 577 -7.01 1.37 -31.63
C VAL A 577 -6.92 0.16 -32.53
N ALA A 578 -5.72 -0.32 -32.85
CA ALA A 578 -5.56 -1.53 -33.65
C ALA A 578 -6.35 -2.74 -33.09
N GLY A 579 -7.51 -3.05 -33.70
CA GLY A 579 -8.40 -4.14 -33.26
C GLY A 579 -9.70 -3.70 -32.58
N SER A 580 -9.88 -2.39 -32.32
CA SER A 580 -11.08 -1.81 -31.70
C SER A 580 -11.45 -0.45 -32.28
N LYS A 581 -12.75 -0.17 -32.38
CA LYS A 581 -13.25 1.12 -32.88
C LYS A 581 -13.71 2.02 -31.73
N SER A 582 -13.53 3.32 -31.93
CA SER A 582 -14.18 4.39 -31.19
C SER A 582 -15.69 4.25 -31.26
N GLY A 583 -16.38 4.65 -30.18
CA GLY A 583 -17.83 4.49 -30.05
C GLY A 583 -18.28 3.13 -29.47
N ASP A 584 -17.42 2.11 -29.46
CA ASP A 584 -17.67 0.88 -28.70
C ASP A 584 -17.44 1.12 -27.20
N GLY A 585 -17.97 0.23 -26.36
CA GLY A 585 -17.73 0.27 -24.92
C GLY A 585 -17.73 -1.10 -24.28
N ARG A 586 -17.17 -1.19 -23.07
CA ARG A 586 -17.07 -2.42 -22.28
C ARG A 586 -17.56 -2.19 -20.87
N VAL A 587 -18.28 -3.18 -20.36
CA VAL A 587 -18.64 -3.28 -18.95
C VAL A 587 -17.53 -4.02 -18.21
N HIS A 588 -17.24 -3.57 -17.00
CA HIS A 588 -16.43 -4.27 -16.02
C HIS A 588 -17.27 -4.56 -14.77
N LEU A 589 -17.26 -5.81 -14.31
CA LEU A 589 -17.98 -6.26 -13.13
C LEU A 589 -17.01 -7.00 -12.20
N PHE A 590 -16.98 -6.57 -10.95
CA PHE A 590 -16.28 -7.25 -9.86
C PHE A 590 -17.23 -7.50 -8.71
N VAL A 591 -17.24 -8.72 -8.19
CA VAL A 591 -18.00 -9.12 -7.01
C VAL A 591 -17.06 -9.88 -6.08
N LEU A 592 -17.04 -9.49 -4.80
CA LEU A 592 -16.28 -10.15 -3.76
C LEU A 592 -17.19 -10.39 -2.56
N VAL A 593 -17.20 -11.63 -2.09
CA VAL A 593 -17.81 -12.03 -0.83
C VAL A 593 -16.71 -12.54 0.08
N SER A 594 -16.65 -12.05 1.31
CA SER A 594 -15.69 -12.48 2.32
C SER A 594 -16.35 -12.71 3.66
N TYR A 595 -15.79 -13.62 4.44
CA TYR A 595 -16.23 -13.96 5.79
C TYR A 595 -15.04 -13.97 6.76
#